data_AF-A0A4P5TPM6-F1
#
_entry.id   AF-A0A4P5TPM6-F1
#
_cell.length_a   1.000
_cell.length_b   1.000
_cell.length_c   1.000
_cell.angle_alpha   90.00
_cell.angle_beta   90.00
_cell.angle_gamma   90.00
#
_symmetry.space_group_name_H-M   'P 1'
#
loop_
_entity.id
_entity.type
_entity.pdbx_description
1 polymer ?
#
loop_
_entity_poly.entity_id
_entity_poly.type
_entity_poly.pdbx_seq_one_letter_code
_entity_poly.pdbx_strand_id
1 'polypeptide(L)'
;MVQAYNFLASWQLFPEKGAYEKGDRPKSGIYKIEAVEGKKELRIFHNWLSLENQAFASNYSIIADGDLHPLPASEGADKVQALFADGITFEIHFYRGGQTLLHVVHEIMPNGYLRITQQGELENGQAYTNMEYYHKQMSVLPYAASVSGAVIRPTEEGMIKHKALTAMEEQTNMQLDQIRQQIELLALQAQEIQKRKELSLMIYEAKLTFKPNIGQVYYLYQKNDDSYLVSLVSPKEWGAAGPFKKFIAAVQLLADHTWKEL
;
A
#
# COMPACT_ATOMS: atom_id res chain seq x y z
N MET A 1 -0.12 -26.15 -25.63
CA MET A 1 -0.62 -24.79 -25.31
C MET A 1 -1.03 -24.66 -23.83
N VAL A 2 -0.65 -25.59 -22.93
CA VAL A 2 -1.25 -25.72 -21.57
C VAL A 2 -0.28 -25.39 -20.43
N GLN A 3 1.04 -25.31 -20.66
CA GLN A 3 2.02 -25.25 -19.57
C GLN A 3 2.21 -23.85 -18.94
N ALA A 4 1.96 -22.78 -19.67
CA ALA A 4 2.14 -21.41 -19.16
C ALA A 4 0.99 -20.90 -18.28
N TYR A 5 -0.17 -21.57 -18.29
CA TYR A 5 -1.44 -21.04 -17.73
C TYR A 5 -1.32 -20.59 -16.28
N ASN A 6 -0.59 -21.34 -15.45
CA ASN A 6 -0.45 -21.03 -14.03
C ASN A 6 0.33 -19.74 -13.77
N PHE A 7 1.19 -19.34 -14.71
CA PHE A 7 2.04 -18.16 -14.63
C PHE A 7 1.37 -16.90 -15.20
N LEU A 8 0.31 -17.03 -15.98
CA LEU A 8 -0.39 -15.91 -16.63
C LEU A 8 -1.15 -15.08 -15.60
N ALA A 9 -0.50 -14.06 -15.07
CA ALA A 9 -1.05 -13.12 -14.12
C ALA A 9 -0.18 -11.87 -14.01
N SER A 10 -0.67 -10.89 -13.24
CA SER A 10 0.18 -9.88 -12.65
C SER A 10 0.63 -10.36 -11.28
N TRP A 11 1.91 -10.22 -10.98
CA TRP A 11 2.57 -10.69 -9.77
C TRP A 11 3.21 -9.49 -9.10
N GLN A 12 2.92 -9.27 -7.82
CA GLN A 12 3.47 -8.14 -7.06
C GLN A 12 4.58 -8.63 -6.13
N LEU A 13 5.72 -7.94 -6.16
CA LEU A 13 6.93 -8.29 -5.43
C LEU A 13 6.71 -8.17 -3.91
N PHE A 14 7.29 -9.10 -3.15
CA PHE A 14 7.51 -9.05 -1.70
C PHE A 14 9.01 -8.80 -1.43
N PRO A 15 9.44 -7.52 -1.35
CA PRO A 15 10.86 -7.18 -1.26
C PRO A 15 11.56 -7.73 -0.01
N GLU A 16 10.81 -7.87 1.09
CA GLU A 16 11.35 -8.31 2.38
C GLU A 16 11.69 -9.80 2.42
N LYS A 17 11.14 -10.60 1.50
CA LYS A 17 11.40 -12.05 1.41
C LYS A 17 12.53 -12.41 0.45
N GLY A 18 12.97 -11.47 -0.39
CA GLY A 18 14.00 -11.70 -1.39
C GLY A 18 15.40 -11.75 -0.79
N ALA A 19 16.32 -12.42 -1.48
CA ALA A 19 17.75 -12.44 -1.18
C ALA A 19 18.50 -11.96 -2.43
N TYR A 20 19.40 -10.99 -2.27
CA TYR A 20 20.09 -10.36 -3.39
C TYR A 20 21.60 -10.40 -3.13
N GLU A 21 22.33 -11.12 -3.97
CA GLU A 21 23.80 -11.14 -3.96
C GLU A 21 24.39 -10.07 -4.90
N LYS A 22 23.62 -9.67 -5.92
CA LYS A 22 23.99 -8.61 -6.86
C LYS A 22 22.94 -7.50 -6.88
N GLY A 23 23.39 -6.29 -6.54
CA GLY A 23 22.55 -5.09 -6.49
C GLY A 23 21.75 -4.98 -5.20
N ASP A 24 21.07 -3.84 -5.04
CA ASP A 24 20.17 -3.62 -3.91
C ASP A 24 18.80 -4.22 -4.15
N ARG A 25 18.14 -4.62 -3.06
CA ARG A 25 16.74 -5.07 -3.14
C ARG A 25 15.85 -3.94 -3.69
N PRO A 26 14.86 -4.25 -4.55
CA PRO A 26 13.87 -3.27 -4.97
C PRO A 26 13.02 -2.82 -3.79
N LYS A 27 12.42 -1.64 -3.86
CA LYS A 27 11.41 -1.18 -2.91
C LYS A 27 10.02 -1.75 -3.21
N SER A 28 9.70 -1.97 -4.48
CA SER A 28 8.46 -2.57 -4.96
C SER A 28 8.63 -2.99 -6.41
N GLY A 29 7.85 -3.97 -6.88
CA GLY A 29 7.86 -4.36 -8.28
C GLY A 29 6.57 -5.08 -8.70
N ILE A 30 6.27 -5.01 -9.98
CA ILE A 30 5.19 -5.74 -10.64
C ILE A 30 5.80 -6.52 -11.80
N TYR A 31 5.55 -7.82 -11.80
CA TYR A 31 5.95 -8.75 -12.84
C TYR A 31 4.69 -9.33 -13.49
N LYS A 32 4.45 -9.05 -14.77
CA LYS A 32 3.26 -9.50 -15.49
C LYS A 32 3.66 -10.42 -16.62
N ILE A 33 3.00 -11.57 -16.69
CA ILE A 33 3.21 -12.56 -17.76
C ILE A 33 1.88 -12.70 -18.52
N GLU A 34 1.92 -12.46 -19.82
CA GLU A 34 0.78 -12.63 -20.72
C GLU A 34 1.15 -13.60 -21.85
N ALA A 35 0.18 -14.40 -22.29
CA ALA A 35 0.34 -15.22 -23.49
C ALA A 35 -0.30 -14.52 -24.69
N VAL A 36 0.31 -14.64 -25.86
CA VAL A 36 -0.29 -14.18 -27.12
C VAL A 36 -1.17 -15.30 -27.69
N GLU A 37 -2.47 -15.07 -27.80
CA GLU A 37 -3.42 -16.07 -28.30
C GLU A 37 -3.01 -16.63 -29.67
N GLY A 38 -3.00 -17.97 -29.77
CA GLY A 38 -2.62 -18.70 -30.99
C GLY A 38 -1.11 -18.84 -31.23
N LYS A 39 -0.25 -18.25 -30.41
CA LYS A 39 1.21 -18.38 -30.50
C LYS A 39 1.81 -18.95 -29.22
N LYS A 40 2.96 -19.63 -29.30
CA LYS A 40 3.76 -20.03 -28.12
C LYS A 40 4.60 -18.86 -27.57
N GLU A 41 4.07 -17.65 -27.64
CA GLU A 41 4.78 -16.42 -27.33
C GLU A 41 4.27 -15.86 -25.99
N LEU A 42 5.20 -15.53 -25.11
CA LEU A 42 4.95 -14.90 -23.81
C LEU A 42 5.46 -13.48 -23.83
N ARG A 43 4.64 -12.55 -23.34
CA ARG A 43 5.02 -11.16 -23.08
C ARG A 43 5.27 -11.00 -21.60
N ILE A 44 6.47 -10.55 -21.26
CA ILE A 44 6.89 -10.32 -19.90
C ILE A 44 7.07 -8.82 -19.69
N PHE A 45 6.31 -8.28 -18.73
CA PHE A 45 6.46 -6.90 -18.29
C PHE A 45 7.00 -6.90 -16.87
N HIS A 46 8.08 -6.19 -16.63
CA HIS A 46 8.68 -6.05 -15.31
C HIS A 46 8.90 -4.58 -15.00
N ASN A 47 8.21 -4.05 -13.99
CA ASN A 47 8.35 -2.68 -13.52
C ASN A 47 8.77 -2.71 -12.05
N TRP A 48 9.82 -1.99 -11.68
CA TRP A 48 10.27 -1.94 -10.28
C TRP A 48 10.79 -0.56 -9.88
N LEU A 49 10.70 -0.26 -8.59
CA LEU A 49 11.31 0.91 -7.97
C LEU A 49 12.53 0.51 -7.17
N SER A 50 13.63 1.23 -7.33
CA SER A 50 14.81 1.09 -6.45
C SER A 50 14.58 1.76 -5.08
N LEU A 51 15.51 1.53 -4.14
CA LEU A 51 15.52 2.21 -2.84
C LEU A 51 15.70 3.73 -2.97
N GLU A 52 16.33 4.19 -4.04
CA GLU A 52 16.51 5.61 -4.36
C GLU A 52 15.27 6.23 -5.05
N ASN A 53 14.14 5.51 -5.08
CA ASN A 53 12.90 5.90 -5.78
C ASN A 53 13.07 6.12 -7.30
N GLN A 54 14.05 5.47 -7.93
CA GLN A 54 14.15 5.45 -9.38
C GLN A 54 13.26 4.33 -9.93
N ALA A 55 12.46 4.64 -10.97
CA ALA A 55 11.56 3.68 -11.60
C ALA A 55 12.22 3.07 -12.84
N PHE A 56 12.17 1.75 -12.93
CA PHE A 56 12.68 0.95 -14.04
C PHE A 56 11.55 0.12 -14.64
N ALA A 57 11.63 -0.09 -15.95
CA ALA A 57 10.68 -0.89 -16.70
C ALA A 57 11.41 -1.70 -17.77
N SER A 58 11.04 -2.97 -17.90
CA SER A 58 11.50 -3.88 -18.95
C SER A 58 10.28 -4.58 -19.54
N ASN A 59 10.23 -4.67 -20.87
CA ASN A 59 9.17 -5.34 -21.59
C ASN A 59 9.77 -6.08 -22.78
N TYR A 60 9.68 -7.39 -22.77
CA TYR A 60 10.20 -8.24 -23.83
C TYR A 60 9.26 -9.40 -24.12
N SER A 61 9.39 -9.95 -25.32
CA SER A 61 8.60 -11.10 -25.78
C SER A 61 9.53 -12.29 -26.02
N ILE A 62 9.13 -13.47 -25.56
CA ILE A 62 9.88 -14.71 -25.72
C ILE A 62 8.99 -15.77 -26.35
N ILE A 63 9.57 -16.60 -27.19
CA ILE A 63 8.90 -17.80 -27.70
C ILE A 63 9.30 -18.95 -26.77
N ALA A 64 8.30 -19.58 -26.16
CA ALA A 64 8.47 -20.68 -25.22
C ALA A 64 8.14 -22.02 -25.88
N ASP A 65 8.92 -22.35 -26.90
CA ASP A 65 8.89 -23.63 -27.62
C ASP A 65 10.06 -24.57 -27.25
N GLY A 66 11.00 -24.10 -26.43
CA GLY A 66 12.22 -24.81 -26.07
C GLY A 66 13.39 -24.55 -27.02
N ASP A 67 13.20 -23.81 -28.11
CA ASP A 67 14.25 -23.50 -29.08
C ASP A 67 14.94 -22.17 -28.77
N LEU A 68 16.10 -21.97 -29.39
CA LEU A 68 16.90 -20.74 -29.28
C LEU A 68 16.42 -19.70 -30.29
N HIS A 69 15.93 -18.57 -29.78
CA HIS A 69 15.44 -17.45 -30.59
C HIS A 69 16.34 -16.22 -30.46
N PRO A 70 16.52 -15.42 -31.51
CA PRO A 70 17.28 -14.18 -31.42
C PRO A 70 16.52 -13.13 -30.59
N LEU A 71 17.24 -12.40 -29.74
CA LEU A 71 16.73 -11.23 -29.03
C LEU A 71 17.21 -9.93 -29.69
N PRO A 72 16.45 -8.83 -29.58
CA PRO A 72 16.95 -7.51 -29.97
C PRO A 72 18.19 -7.12 -29.16
N ALA A 73 19.20 -6.52 -29.81
CA ALA A 73 20.44 -6.09 -29.16
C ALA A 73 20.23 -5.10 -27.99
N SER A 74 19.08 -4.43 -27.92
CA SER A 74 18.68 -3.54 -26.82
C SER A 74 18.48 -4.27 -25.48
N GLU A 75 18.26 -5.58 -25.50
CA GLU A 75 18.00 -6.40 -24.30
C GLU A 75 19.30 -6.97 -23.69
N GLY A 76 20.46 -6.66 -24.28
CA GLY A 76 21.76 -7.11 -23.80
C GLY A 76 22.05 -8.60 -24.01
N ALA A 77 21.13 -9.42 -24.52
CA ALA A 77 21.40 -10.80 -24.92
C ALA A 77 21.21 -10.96 -26.43
N ASP A 78 21.97 -11.88 -27.04
CA ASP A 78 21.88 -12.16 -28.47
C ASP A 78 20.78 -13.21 -28.75
N LYS A 79 20.60 -14.16 -27.83
CA LYS A 79 19.61 -15.23 -27.93
C LYS A 79 18.93 -15.50 -26.60
N VAL A 80 17.71 -15.99 -26.67
CA VAL A 80 16.93 -16.46 -25.53
C VAL A 80 16.37 -17.85 -25.81
N GLN A 81 16.27 -18.65 -24.76
CA GLN A 81 15.59 -19.93 -24.78
C GLN A 81 14.69 -20.01 -23.56
N ALA A 82 13.43 -20.39 -23.77
CA ALA A 82 12.47 -20.58 -22.67
C ALA A 82 11.95 -22.02 -22.67
N LEU A 83 12.09 -22.68 -21.52
CA LEU A 83 11.79 -24.10 -21.31
C LEU A 83 10.78 -24.27 -20.19
N PHE A 84 9.70 -25.00 -20.44
CA PHE A 84 8.78 -25.44 -19.38
C PHE A 84 9.24 -26.80 -18.87
N ALA A 85 9.75 -26.86 -17.65
CA ALA A 85 10.11 -28.12 -17.00
C ALA A 85 8.84 -28.89 -16.60
N ASP A 86 7.85 -28.20 -16.05
CA ASP A 86 6.54 -28.75 -15.70
C ASP A 86 5.45 -27.63 -15.67
N GLY A 87 4.30 -27.89 -15.04
CA GLY A 87 3.20 -26.93 -14.94
C GLY A 87 3.38 -25.86 -13.85
N ILE A 88 4.40 -25.97 -13.01
CA ILE A 88 4.71 -25.06 -11.90
C ILE A 88 6.11 -24.48 -11.99
N THR A 89 6.94 -24.91 -12.94
CA THR A 89 8.32 -24.45 -13.15
C THR A 89 8.61 -24.20 -14.62
N PHE A 90 9.13 -23.02 -14.95
CA PHE A 90 9.72 -22.72 -16.25
C PHE A 90 11.00 -21.91 -16.10
N GLU A 91 11.87 -22.01 -17.10
CA GLU A 91 13.19 -21.42 -17.07
C GLU A 91 13.45 -20.61 -18.34
N ILE A 92 14.15 -19.49 -18.19
CA ILE A 92 14.61 -18.64 -19.28
C ILE A 92 16.14 -18.57 -19.23
N HIS A 93 16.78 -18.88 -20.34
CA HIS A 93 18.21 -18.75 -20.52
C HIS A 93 18.50 -17.64 -21.52
N PHE A 94 19.29 -16.66 -21.11
CA PHE A 94 19.79 -15.59 -21.97
C PHE A 94 21.24 -15.87 -22.33
N TYR A 95 21.56 -15.78 -23.62
CA TYR A 95 22.90 -16.05 -24.14
C TYR A 95 23.51 -14.82 -24.81
N ARG A 96 24.82 -14.62 -24.64
CA ARG A 96 25.61 -13.62 -25.38
C ARG A 96 26.89 -14.29 -25.90
N GLY A 97 27.18 -14.16 -27.19
CA GLY A 97 28.37 -14.79 -27.80
C GLY A 97 28.45 -16.31 -27.66
N GLY A 98 27.33 -16.99 -27.40
CA GLY A 98 27.27 -18.44 -27.17
C GLY A 98 27.48 -18.89 -25.71
N GLN A 99 27.69 -17.97 -24.77
CA GLN A 99 27.75 -18.25 -23.33
C GLN A 99 26.47 -17.84 -22.63
N THR A 100 26.06 -18.57 -21.58
CA THR A 100 24.90 -18.23 -20.75
C THR A 100 25.21 -16.99 -19.92
N LEU A 101 24.53 -15.89 -20.20
CA LEU A 101 24.68 -14.62 -19.49
C LEU A 101 23.84 -14.61 -18.20
N LEU A 102 22.61 -15.10 -18.30
CA LEU A 102 21.64 -15.07 -17.21
C LEU A 102 20.69 -16.28 -17.34
N HIS A 103 20.50 -16.98 -16.24
CA HIS A 103 19.53 -18.06 -16.08
C HIS A 103 18.46 -17.60 -15.08
N VAL A 104 17.21 -17.61 -15.51
CA VAL A 104 16.06 -17.18 -14.71
C VAL A 104 15.11 -18.35 -14.55
N VAL A 105 14.87 -18.77 -13.31
CA VAL A 105 13.95 -19.87 -12.98
C VAL A 105 12.71 -19.30 -12.32
N HIS A 106 11.55 -19.58 -12.89
CA HIS A 106 10.24 -19.20 -12.38
C HIS A 106 9.54 -20.43 -11.81
N GLU A 107 9.22 -20.40 -10.53
CA GLU A 107 8.60 -21.53 -9.84
C GLU A 107 7.39 -21.06 -9.01
N ILE A 108 6.24 -21.70 -9.20
CA ILE A 108 5.07 -21.51 -8.36
C ILE A 108 5.16 -22.44 -7.16
N MET A 109 5.36 -21.86 -6.00
CA MET A 109 5.44 -22.58 -4.74
C MET A 109 4.05 -23.12 -4.30
N PRO A 110 4.01 -24.16 -3.46
CA PRO A 110 2.75 -24.73 -2.95
C PRO A 110 1.85 -23.74 -2.20
N ASN A 111 2.43 -22.66 -1.66
CA ASN A 111 1.71 -21.59 -0.98
C ASN A 111 1.13 -20.53 -1.95
N GLY A 112 1.28 -20.71 -3.27
CA GLY A 112 0.76 -19.82 -4.30
C GLY A 112 1.65 -18.62 -4.64
N TYR A 113 2.83 -18.49 -4.01
CA TYR A 113 3.80 -17.46 -4.41
C TYR A 113 4.56 -17.90 -5.65
N LEU A 114 4.89 -16.92 -6.49
CA LEU A 114 5.86 -17.09 -7.56
C LEU A 114 7.24 -16.74 -7.02
N ARG A 115 8.15 -17.71 -7.05
CA ARG A 115 9.58 -17.52 -6.78
C ARG A 115 10.31 -17.34 -8.11
N ILE A 116 11.07 -16.27 -8.23
CA ILE A 116 11.96 -16.03 -9.37
C ILE A 116 13.39 -16.08 -8.86
N THR A 117 14.18 -17.00 -9.41
CA THR A 117 15.60 -17.14 -9.09
C THR A 117 16.41 -16.73 -10.31
N GLN A 118 17.30 -15.75 -10.15
CA GLN A 118 18.18 -15.25 -11.20
C GLN A 118 19.62 -15.63 -10.86
N GLN A 119 20.27 -16.35 -11.77
CA GLN A 119 21.65 -16.78 -11.64
C GLN A 119 22.47 -16.25 -12.81
N GLY A 120 23.62 -15.68 -12.52
CA GLY A 120 24.53 -15.20 -13.56
C GLY A 120 25.94 -15.01 -13.03
N GLU A 121 26.79 -14.43 -13.86
CA GLU A 121 28.19 -14.15 -13.53
C GLU A 121 28.41 -12.63 -13.44
N LEU A 122 29.19 -12.22 -12.45
CA LEU A 122 29.67 -10.84 -12.29
C LEU A 122 30.87 -10.57 -13.20
N GLU A 123 31.23 -9.31 -13.40
CA GLU A 123 32.38 -8.92 -14.24
C GLU A 123 33.72 -9.47 -13.73
N ASN A 124 33.79 -9.86 -12.45
CA ASN A 124 34.95 -10.47 -11.81
C ASN A 124 34.99 -12.01 -11.93
N GLY A 125 34.04 -12.62 -12.64
CA GLY A 125 33.91 -14.08 -12.79
C GLY A 125 33.25 -14.80 -11.61
N GLN A 126 32.72 -14.07 -10.63
CA GLN A 126 32.01 -14.67 -9.49
C GLN A 126 30.53 -14.88 -9.85
N ALA A 127 30.03 -16.09 -9.62
CA ALA A 127 28.60 -16.37 -9.76
C ALA A 127 27.80 -15.64 -8.68
N TYR A 128 26.61 -15.15 -9.04
CA TYR A 128 25.65 -14.56 -8.10
C TYR A 128 24.28 -15.22 -8.27
N THR A 129 23.53 -15.27 -7.17
CA THR A 129 22.13 -15.72 -7.15
C THR A 129 21.25 -14.66 -6.47
N ASN A 130 20.27 -14.16 -7.20
CA ASN A 130 19.20 -13.33 -6.64
C ASN A 130 17.90 -14.16 -6.58
N MET A 131 17.19 -14.08 -5.46
CA MET A 131 15.90 -14.74 -5.24
C MET A 131 14.84 -13.69 -4.92
N GLU A 132 13.73 -13.76 -5.63
CA GLU A 132 12.62 -12.84 -5.50
C GLU A 132 11.31 -13.61 -5.28
N TYR A 133 10.43 -13.07 -4.45
CA TYR A 133 9.13 -13.67 -4.17
C TYR A 133 8.03 -12.72 -4.56
N TYR A 134 7.01 -13.23 -5.24
CA TYR A 134 5.88 -12.46 -5.70
C TYR A 134 4.56 -13.12 -5.30
N HIS A 135 3.54 -12.30 -5.08
CA HIS A 135 2.17 -12.77 -4.86
C HIS A 135 1.30 -12.48 -6.08
N LYS A 136 0.41 -13.43 -6.41
CA LYS A 136 -0.51 -13.28 -7.53
C LYS A 136 -1.48 -12.13 -7.25
N GLN A 137 -1.50 -11.15 -8.12
CA GLN A 137 -2.53 -10.14 -8.20
C GLN A 137 -3.64 -10.69 -9.10
N MET A 138 -4.83 -10.89 -8.55
CA MET A 138 -5.98 -11.34 -9.34
C MET A 138 -6.40 -10.19 -10.27
N SER A 139 -5.90 -10.24 -11.51
CA SER A 139 -6.27 -9.31 -12.57
C SER A 139 -7.51 -9.86 -13.30
N VAL A 140 -8.62 -9.13 -13.26
CA VAL A 140 -9.85 -9.47 -13.98
C VAL A 140 -9.67 -9.02 -15.44
N LEU A 141 -9.36 -9.94 -16.37
CA LEU A 141 -9.22 -9.57 -17.78
C LEU A 141 -10.61 -9.39 -18.45
N PRO A 142 -10.84 -8.31 -19.22
CA PRO A 142 -12.17 -7.97 -19.75
C PRO A 142 -12.56 -8.57 -21.11
N TYR A 143 -11.69 -9.27 -21.87
CA TYR A 143 -12.06 -9.81 -23.20
C TYR A 143 -11.26 -11.06 -23.60
N ALA A 144 -11.86 -11.91 -24.46
CA ALA A 144 -11.17 -12.98 -25.21
C ALA A 144 -10.54 -12.41 -26.49
N ALA A 145 -9.31 -12.80 -26.84
CA ALA A 145 -8.63 -12.32 -28.04
C ALA A 145 -8.54 -13.41 -29.12
N SER A 146 -9.62 -13.59 -29.88
CA SER A 146 -9.49 -13.89 -31.33
C SER A 146 -10.81 -13.66 -32.09
N VAL A 147 -10.70 -13.20 -33.33
CA VAL A 147 -11.78 -12.62 -34.16
C VAL A 147 -12.48 -13.65 -35.07
N SER A 148 -12.60 -14.93 -34.67
CA SER A 148 -13.25 -15.95 -35.54
C SER A 148 -14.16 -16.96 -34.83
N GLY A 149 -14.60 -16.69 -33.60
CA GLY A 149 -15.58 -17.50 -32.88
C GLY A 149 -16.97 -16.85 -32.86
N ALA A 150 -18.02 -17.65 -33.05
CA ALA A 150 -19.43 -17.28 -33.21
C ALA A 150 -19.94 -16.11 -32.32
N VAL A 151 -20.92 -15.36 -32.84
CA VAL A 151 -21.65 -14.29 -32.13
C VAL A 151 -22.10 -14.77 -30.74
N ILE A 152 -21.39 -14.36 -29.69
CA ILE A 152 -21.69 -14.70 -28.30
C ILE A 152 -22.84 -13.80 -27.87
N ARG A 153 -24.05 -14.38 -27.75
CA ARG A 153 -25.12 -13.76 -26.98
C ARG A 153 -24.66 -13.67 -25.52
N PRO A 154 -24.88 -12.54 -24.80
CA PRO A 154 -24.48 -12.43 -23.41
C PRO A 154 -25.05 -13.61 -22.62
N THR A 155 -24.19 -14.51 -22.15
CA THR A 155 -24.61 -15.58 -21.25
C THR A 155 -24.79 -14.98 -19.85
N GLU A 156 -25.78 -15.49 -19.11
CA GLU A 156 -26.16 -15.01 -17.78
C GLU A 156 -24.96 -14.92 -16.82
N GLU A 157 -23.95 -15.76 -17.01
CA GLU A 157 -22.74 -15.84 -16.20
C GLU A 157 -21.86 -14.57 -16.23
N GLY A 158 -21.78 -13.87 -17.37
CA GLY A 158 -21.01 -12.62 -17.49
C GLY A 158 -21.69 -11.45 -16.76
N MET A 159 -23.03 -11.38 -16.85
CA MET A 159 -23.81 -10.40 -16.10
C MET A 159 -23.77 -10.68 -14.60
N ILE A 160 -23.77 -11.96 -14.18
CA ILE A 160 -23.63 -12.36 -12.78
C ILE A 160 -22.28 -11.91 -12.22
N LYS A 161 -21.18 -12.14 -12.94
CA LYS A 161 -19.84 -11.72 -12.51
C LYS A 161 -19.68 -10.21 -12.46
N HIS A 162 -20.20 -9.47 -13.44
CA HIS A 162 -20.17 -8.01 -13.42
C HIS A 162 -20.96 -7.45 -12.23
N LYS A 163 -22.17 -7.95 -11.99
CA LYS A 163 -22.96 -7.58 -10.80
C LYS A 163 -22.23 -7.91 -9.50
N ALA A 164 -21.56 -9.06 -9.42
CA ALA A 164 -20.80 -9.46 -8.23
C ALA A 164 -19.59 -8.54 -8.01
N LEU A 165 -18.88 -8.16 -9.08
CA LEU A 165 -17.73 -7.26 -8.99
C LEU A 165 -18.15 -5.85 -8.58
N THR A 166 -19.18 -5.30 -9.24
CA THR A 166 -19.73 -3.98 -8.89
C THR A 166 -20.26 -3.96 -7.46
N ALA A 167 -20.96 -5.02 -7.02
CA ALA A 167 -21.41 -5.13 -5.64
C ALA A 167 -20.24 -5.21 -4.64
N MET A 168 -19.14 -5.88 -5.01
CA MET A 168 -17.94 -5.96 -4.18
C MET A 168 -17.21 -4.60 -4.11
N GLU A 169 -17.12 -3.87 -5.22
CA GLU A 169 -16.55 -2.51 -5.26
C GLU A 169 -17.40 -1.53 -4.45
N GLU A 170 -18.72 -1.56 -4.60
CA GLU A 170 -19.65 -0.76 -3.79
C GLU A 170 -19.48 -1.09 -2.30
N GLN A 171 -19.43 -2.38 -1.94
CA GLN A 171 -19.20 -2.81 -0.56
C GLN A 171 -17.84 -2.33 -0.02
N THR A 172 -16.78 -2.43 -0.81
CA THR A 172 -15.45 -1.99 -0.42
C THR A 172 -15.42 -0.48 -0.19
N ASN A 173 -16.04 0.30 -1.09
CA ASN A 173 -16.16 1.75 -0.93
C ASN A 173 -16.95 2.11 0.32
N MET A 174 -18.07 1.43 0.60
CA MET A 174 -18.83 1.61 1.84
C MET A 174 -17.97 1.34 3.09
N GLN A 175 -17.14 0.29 3.07
CA GLN A 175 -16.24 -0.02 4.20
C GLN A 175 -15.14 1.04 4.36
N LEU A 176 -14.56 1.51 3.26
CA LEU A 176 -13.56 2.59 3.28
C LEU A 176 -14.16 3.90 3.81
N ASP A 177 -15.38 4.23 3.42
CA ASP A 177 -16.09 5.40 3.95
C ASP A 177 -16.36 5.29 5.45
N GLN A 178 -16.75 4.11 5.94
CA GLN A 178 -16.91 3.85 7.37
C GLN A 178 -15.59 4.02 8.13
N ILE A 179 -14.48 3.49 7.60
CA ILE A 179 -13.15 3.65 8.20
C ILE A 179 -12.75 5.14 8.23
N ARG A 180 -13.00 5.88 7.15
CA ARG A 180 -12.73 7.33 7.11
C ARG A 180 -13.49 8.07 8.19
N GLN A 181 -14.79 7.79 8.35
CA GLN A 181 -15.62 8.40 9.41
C GLN A 181 -15.09 8.05 10.80
N GLN A 182 -14.63 6.83 11.03
CA GLN A 182 -14.02 6.44 12.30
C GLN A 182 -12.72 7.21 12.57
N ILE A 183 -11.87 7.39 11.55
CA ILE A 183 -10.63 8.17 11.68
C ILE A 183 -10.94 9.64 11.98
N GLU A 184 -11.90 10.22 11.28
CA GLU A 184 -12.34 11.61 11.54
C GLU A 184 -12.86 11.76 12.98
N LEU A 185 -13.67 10.81 13.45
CA LEU A 185 -14.14 10.78 14.84
C LEU A 185 -12.98 10.67 15.83
N LEU A 186 -12.01 9.77 15.58
CA LEU A 186 -10.82 9.62 16.41
C LEU A 186 -9.97 10.89 16.44
N ALA A 187 -9.83 11.57 15.30
CA ALA A 187 -9.11 12.84 15.22
C ALA A 187 -9.81 13.94 16.03
N LEU A 188 -11.15 14.03 15.96
CA LEU A 188 -11.94 14.95 16.77
C LEU A 188 -11.80 14.65 18.27
N GLN A 189 -11.86 13.38 18.66
CA GLN A 189 -11.65 12.96 20.05
C GLN A 189 -10.25 13.32 20.54
N ALA A 190 -9.21 13.09 19.73
CA ALA A 190 -7.84 13.46 20.07
C ALA A 190 -7.68 14.98 20.25
N GLN A 191 -8.30 15.79 19.39
CA GLN A 191 -8.32 17.25 19.55
C GLN A 191 -9.03 17.68 20.83
N GLU A 192 -10.15 17.05 21.18
CA GLU A 192 -10.87 17.36 22.42
C GLU A 192 -10.04 17.01 23.65
N ILE A 193 -9.36 15.86 23.64
CA ILE A 193 -8.43 15.46 24.71
C ILE A 193 -7.29 16.47 24.85
N GLN A 194 -6.72 16.92 23.72
CA GLN A 194 -5.64 17.91 23.72
C GLN A 194 -6.12 19.27 24.29
N LYS A 195 -7.30 19.74 23.87
CA LYS A 195 -7.90 20.97 24.42
C LYS A 195 -8.16 20.86 25.93
N ARG A 196 -8.68 19.72 26.40
CA ARG A 196 -8.89 19.47 27.84
C ARG A 196 -7.58 19.50 28.62
N LYS A 197 -6.50 18.94 28.06
CA LYS A 197 -5.15 19.01 28.65
C LYS A 197 -4.65 20.46 28.73
N GLU A 198 -4.75 21.22 27.66
CA GLU A 198 -4.32 22.63 27.62
C GLU A 198 -5.10 23.49 28.61
N LEU A 199 -6.42 23.33 28.64
CA LEU A 199 -7.29 24.04 29.58
C LEU A 199 -6.98 23.66 31.04
N SER A 200 -6.70 22.38 31.30
CA SER A 200 -6.29 21.93 32.64
C SER A 200 -4.95 22.55 33.04
N LEU A 201 -3.96 22.60 32.14
CA LEU A 201 -2.67 23.27 32.40
C LEU A 201 -2.87 24.76 32.71
N MET A 202 -3.65 25.47 31.90
CA MET A 202 -3.96 26.90 32.13
C MET A 202 -4.60 27.13 33.50
N ILE A 203 -5.49 26.23 33.95
CA ILE A 203 -6.14 26.34 35.26
C ILE A 203 -5.16 26.04 36.40
N TYR A 204 -4.28 25.05 36.25
CA TYR A 204 -3.25 24.77 37.26
C TYR A 204 -2.19 25.88 37.35
N GLU A 205 -1.89 26.56 36.25
CA GLU A 205 -1.01 27.74 36.23
C GLU A 205 -1.72 29.00 36.78
N ALA A 206 -3.06 29.05 36.70
CA ALA A 206 -3.85 30.15 37.24
C ALA A 206 -3.77 30.21 38.77
N LYS A 207 -3.87 31.42 39.32
CA LYS A 207 -3.87 31.62 40.78
C LYS A 207 -5.19 31.14 41.40
N LEU A 208 -5.23 29.90 41.86
CA LEU A 208 -6.35 29.35 42.62
C LEU A 208 -6.34 29.88 44.06
N THR A 209 -7.45 30.49 44.48
CA THR A 209 -7.61 31.03 45.85
C THR A 209 -8.43 30.09 46.75
N PHE A 210 -8.88 28.95 46.20
CA PHE A 210 -9.71 27.98 46.89
C PHE A 210 -9.41 26.56 46.37
N LYS A 211 -9.83 25.54 47.13
CA LYS A 211 -9.78 24.14 46.69
C LYS A 211 -11.01 23.85 45.80
N PRO A 212 -10.84 23.45 44.54
CA PRO A 212 -11.97 23.17 43.66
C PRO A 212 -12.64 21.84 44.02
N ASN A 213 -13.95 21.79 43.87
CA ASN A 213 -14.81 20.65 44.19
C ASN A 213 -15.32 20.02 42.89
N ILE A 214 -15.32 18.69 42.85
CA ILE A 214 -15.80 17.91 41.70
C ILE A 214 -17.28 18.23 41.45
N GLY A 215 -17.64 18.45 40.18
CA GLY A 215 -19.00 18.71 39.71
C GLY A 215 -19.43 20.18 39.79
N GLN A 216 -18.64 21.07 40.40
CA GLN A 216 -18.96 22.50 40.45
C GLN A 216 -18.45 23.25 39.20
N VAL A 217 -19.19 24.30 38.85
CA VAL A 217 -18.86 25.20 37.74
C VAL A 217 -18.06 26.38 38.28
N TYR A 218 -17.02 26.72 37.54
CA TYR A 218 -16.11 27.81 37.81
C TYR A 218 -15.93 28.64 36.53
N TYR A 219 -15.41 29.85 36.67
CA TYR A 219 -15.25 30.79 35.58
C TYR A 219 -13.79 31.21 35.50
N LEU A 220 -13.18 31.01 34.33
CA LEU A 220 -11.80 31.36 34.04
C LEU A 220 -11.74 32.77 33.43
N TYR A 221 -10.91 33.62 34.04
CA TYR A 221 -10.73 35.02 33.67
C TYR A 221 -9.27 35.34 33.41
N GLN A 222 -9.03 36.27 32.47
CA GLN A 222 -7.73 36.91 32.28
C GLN A 222 -7.69 38.22 33.05
N LYS A 223 -6.68 38.42 33.90
CA LYS A 223 -6.43 39.68 34.61
C LYS A 223 -5.77 40.73 33.70
N ASN A 224 -5.71 41.96 34.17
CA ASN A 224 -5.00 43.05 33.48
C ASN A 224 -3.49 42.82 33.38
N ASP A 225 -2.93 42.01 34.28
CA ASP A 225 -1.53 41.57 34.33
C ASP A 225 -1.27 40.30 33.47
N ASP A 226 -2.17 40.01 32.53
CA ASP A 226 -2.23 38.82 31.67
C ASP A 226 -2.22 37.44 32.37
N SER A 227 -2.15 37.40 33.71
CA SER A 227 -2.30 36.19 34.52
C SER A 227 -3.74 35.66 34.52
N TYR A 228 -3.88 34.35 34.65
CA TYR A 228 -5.17 33.67 34.72
C TYR A 228 -5.69 33.56 36.16
N LEU A 229 -7.01 33.72 36.33
CA LEU A 229 -7.72 33.60 37.61
C LEU A 229 -8.96 32.73 37.43
N VAL A 230 -9.12 31.74 38.31
CA VAL A 230 -10.37 30.97 38.42
C VAL A 230 -11.21 31.53 39.57
N SER A 231 -12.48 31.80 39.31
CA SER A 231 -13.45 32.29 40.30
C SER A 231 -14.75 31.49 40.26
N LEU A 232 -15.47 31.47 41.39
CA LEU A 232 -16.83 30.91 41.50
C LEU A 232 -17.90 31.87 40.95
N VAL A 233 -17.56 33.15 40.80
CA VAL A 233 -18.51 34.21 40.43
C VAL A 233 -18.60 34.32 38.91
N SER A 234 -19.82 34.28 38.39
CA SER A 234 -20.11 34.37 36.96
C SER A 234 -19.88 35.79 36.40
N PRO A 235 -19.68 35.96 35.08
CA PRO A 235 -19.47 37.28 34.49
C PRO A 235 -20.65 38.23 34.72
N LYS A 236 -21.87 37.68 34.85
CA LYS A 236 -23.10 38.44 35.12
C LYS A 236 -23.16 38.98 36.55
N GLU A 237 -22.62 38.23 37.50
CA GLU A 237 -22.61 38.60 38.92
C GLU A 237 -21.51 39.63 39.25
N TRP A 238 -20.45 39.69 38.44
CA TRP A 238 -19.37 40.68 38.60
C TRP A 238 -19.77 42.11 38.22
N GLY A 239 -20.84 42.29 37.43
CA GLY A 239 -21.25 43.60 36.93
C GLY A 239 -20.21 44.25 35.98
N ALA A 240 -20.39 45.54 35.70
CA ALA A 240 -19.59 46.28 34.71
C ALA A 240 -18.13 46.59 35.15
N ALA A 241 -17.78 46.36 36.42
CA ALA A 241 -16.50 46.74 37.02
C ALA A 241 -15.76 45.53 37.63
N GLY A 242 -15.71 44.42 36.91
CA GLY A 242 -14.94 43.24 37.30
C GLY A 242 -13.42 43.49 37.26
N PRO A 243 -12.61 42.83 38.12
CA PRO A 243 -11.14 42.97 38.18
C PRO A 243 -10.42 42.19 37.06
N PHE A 244 -11.11 41.88 35.97
CA PHE A 244 -10.64 41.06 34.87
C PHE A 244 -10.76 41.81 33.54
N LYS A 245 -9.78 41.57 32.67
CA LYS A 245 -9.69 42.12 31.32
C LYS A 245 -10.66 41.41 30.38
N LYS A 246 -10.75 40.08 30.50
CA LYS A 246 -11.54 39.23 29.61
C LYS A 246 -12.04 37.97 30.31
N PHE A 247 -13.28 37.59 30.03
CA PHE A 247 -13.82 36.28 30.34
C PHE A 247 -13.37 35.28 29.27
N ILE A 248 -12.80 34.14 29.69
CA ILE A 248 -12.28 33.11 28.77
C ILE A 248 -13.33 32.02 28.58
N ALA A 249 -13.67 31.32 29.65
CA ALA A 249 -14.50 30.12 29.58
C ALA A 249 -15.17 29.82 30.93
N ALA A 250 -16.33 29.18 30.89
CA ALA A 250 -16.93 28.52 32.04
C ALA A 250 -16.44 27.07 32.06
N VAL A 251 -15.92 26.61 33.20
CA VAL A 251 -15.23 25.32 33.32
C VAL A 251 -15.79 24.53 34.50
N GLN A 252 -16.00 23.23 34.31
CA GLN A 252 -16.45 22.31 35.35
C GLN A 252 -15.34 21.32 35.67
N LEU A 253 -15.11 21.08 36.97
CA LEU A 253 -14.19 20.04 37.42
C LEU A 253 -14.87 18.67 37.34
N LEU A 254 -14.27 17.74 36.58
CA LEU A 254 -14.74 16.37 36.45
C LEU A 254 -14.13 15.44 37.51
N ALA A 255 -14.67 14.22 37.63
CA ALA A 255 -14.27 13.24 38.64
C ALA A 255 -12.82 12.73 38.48
N ASP A 256 -12.27 12.81 37.27
CA ASP A 256 -10.89 12.47 36.95
C ASP A 256 -9.91 13.64 37.21
N HIS A 257 -10.36 14.67 37.94
CA HIS A 257 -9.63 15.92 38.21
C HIS A 257 -9.25 16.72 36.95
N THR A 258 -9.87 16.42 35.81
CA THR A 258 -9.73 17.23 34.59
C THR A 258 -10.80 18.31 34.53
N TRP A 259 -10.52 19.35 33.75
CA TRP A 259 -11.42 20.47 33.56
C TRP A 259 -12.08 20.40 32.19
N LYS A 260 -13.39 20.63 32.15
CA LYS A 260 -14.19 20.65 30.92
C LYS A 260 -14.83 22.02 30.74
N GLU A 261 -14.69 22.60 29.55
CA GLU A 261 -15.42 23.80 29.15
C GLU A 261 -16.92 23.49 28.93
N LEU A 262 -17.79 24.40 29.39
CA LEU A 262 -19.25 24.31 29.30
C LEU A 262 -19.82 25.11 28.12
#